data_AF-A0A9D5PTK9-F1
#
_entry.id   AF-A0A9D5PTK9-F1
#
_cell.length_a   1.000
_cell.length_b   1.000
_cell.length_c   1.000
_cell.angle_alpha   90.00
_cell.angle_beta   90.00
_cell.angle_gamma   90.00
#
_symmetry.space_group_name_H-M   'P 1'
#
loop_
_entity.id
_entity.type
_entity.pdbx_description
1 polymer ?
#
loop_
_entity_poly.entity_id
_entity_poly.type
_entity_poly.pdbx_seq_one_letter_code
_entity_poly.pdbx_strand_id
1 'polypeptide(L)'
;MKRILIILLVVAMLLVSSCSAPNNKESNNSNKETIEITADNFQDYFYSDVYGDIKTNTSAIGTTYFVNTIHLSFDLKQTAGINNVTVKGRIDLKVSRTHLLYSEGKLPLYFTVNIPASGHGETTLYFQHGTGAYGGYTMKDFYITIESATGTIIIY
;
A
#
# COMPACT_ATOMS: atom_id res chain seq x y z
N MET A 1 41.99 -14.13 -66.74
CA MET A 1 41.11 -14.44 -65.59
C MET A 1 41.40 -13.53 -64.39
N LYS A 2 41.12 -12.21 -64.47
CA LYS A 2 41.25 -11.28 -63.32
C LYS A 2 40.17 -10.17 -63.27
N ARG A 3 39.24 -10.13 -64.25
CA ARG A 3 38.21 -9.07 -64.35
C ARG A 3 36.80 -9.50 -63.94
N ILE A 4 36.56 -10.80 -63.76
CA ILE A 4 35.24 -11.33 -63.36
C ILE A 4 35.05 -11.29 -61.83
N LEU A 5 36.15 -11.27 -61.06
CA LEU A 5 36.10 -11.30 -59.59
C LEU A 5 35.63 -9.97 -58.98
N ILE A 6 35.80 -8.84 -59.67
CA ILE A 6 35.50 -7.51 -59.13
C ILE A 6 34.01 -7.18 -59.27
N ILE A 7 33.33 -7.72 -60.28
CA ILE A 7 31.89 -7.46 -60.51
C ILE A 7 31.02 -8.18 -59.48
N LEU A 8 31.45 -9.37 -59.01
CA LEU A 8 30.74 -10.11 -57.96
C LEU A 8 30.84 -9.49 -56.56
N LEU A 9 31.89 -8.69 -56.28
CA LEU A 9 32.07 -8.07 -54.97
C LEU A 9 31.20 -6.79 -54.79
N VAL A 10 30.92 -6.06 -55.88
CA VAL A 10 30.10 -4.85 -55.85
C VAL A 10 28.60 -5.17 -55.74
N VAL A 11 28.15 -6.28 -56.34
CA VAL A 11 26.74 -6.72 -56.25
C VAL A 11 26.41 -7.29 -54.85
N ALA A 12 27.38 -7.89 -54.16
CA ALA A 12 27.19 -8.38 -52.80
C ALA A 12 27.12 -7.25 -51.74
N MET A 13 27.79 -6.10 -51.97
CA MET A 13 27.76 -4.97 -51.04
C MET A 13 26.48 -4.12 -51.14
N LEU A 14 25.73 -4.20 -52.24
CA LEU A 14 24.44 -3.50 -52.40
C LEU A 14 23.24 -4.25 -51.79
N LEU A 15 23.42 -5.50 -51.35
CA LEU A 15 22.36 -6.32 -50.76
C LEU A 15 22.31 -6.27 -49.22
N VAL A 16 23.21 -5.52 -48.55
CA VAL A 16 23.26 -5.44 -47.08
C VAL A 16 22.56 -4.20 -46.51
N SER A 17 21.94 -3.36 -47.34
CA SER A 17 21.32 -2.09 -46.92
C SER A 17 19.84 -1.94 -47.29
N SER A 18 19.11 -3.04 -47.41
CA SER A 18 17.67 -2.99 -47.67
C SER A 18 16.89 -4.06 -46.92
N CYS A 19 17.15 -4.20 -45.61
CA CYS A 19 16.10 -4.64 -44.70
C CYS A 19 15.49 -3.39 -44.05
N SER A 20 14.70 -2.68 -44.86
CA SER A 20 13.61 -1.87 -44.34
C SER A 20 12.59 -2.85 -43.76
N ALA A 21 12.88 -3.36 -42.56
CA ALA A 21 11.83 -3.94 -41.73
C ALA A 21 10.88 -2.79 -41.39
N PRO A 22 9.57 -2.98 -41.60
CA PRO A 22 8.59 -1.92 -41.52
C PRO A 22 8.62 -1.29 -40.13
N ASN A 23 8.36 0.01 -40.14
CA ASN A 23 8.10 0.87 -39.01
C ASN A 23 6.80 0.44 -38.30
N ASN A 24 6.73 -0.81 -37.83
CA ASN A 24 5.91 -1.19 -36.71
C ASN A 24 6.84 -1.10 -35.50
N LYS A 25 6.98 0.12 -34.98
CA LYS A 25 6.70 0.27 -33.55
C LYS A 25 5.32 -0.38 -33.37
N GLU A 26 5.30 -1.68 -33.13
CA GLU A 26 4.46 -2.17 -32.05
C GLU A 26 4.80 -1.21 -30.92
N SER A 27 3.90 -0.25 -30.79
CA SER A 27 3.68 0.39 -29.53
C SER A 27 3.58 -0.80 -28.58
N ASN A 28 4.68 -1.10 -27.88
CA ASN A 28 4.61 -1.60 -26.52
C ASN A 28 3.88 -0.50 -25.71
N ASN A 29 2.63 -0.19 -26.08
CA ASN A 29 1.56 -0.15 -25.13
C ASN A 29 1.50 -1.58 -24.60
N SER A 30 2.40 -1.90 -23.66
CA SER A 30 1.86 -2.44 -22.43
C SER A 30 0.68 -1.55 -22.12
N ASN A 31 -0.53 -2.07 -22.29
CA ASN A 31 -1.74 -1.28 -22.08
C ASN A 31 -1.67 -0.84 -20.64
N LYS A 32 -1.19 0.39 -20.42
CA LYS A 32 -1.04 0.98 -19.11
C LYS A 32 -2.45 1.19 -18.59
N GLU A 33 -2.91 0.24 -17.82
CA GLU A 33 -4.23 0.31 -17.23
C GLU A 33 -4.13 1.20 -15.99
N THR A 34 -4.89 2.30 -16.01
CA THR A 34 -5.02 3.17 -14.85
C THR A 34 -6.24 2.75 -14.06
N ILE A 35 -6.03 2.37 -12.80
CA ILE A 35 -7.08 1.93 -11.90
C ILE A 35 -7.27 2.97 -10.82
N GLU A 36 -8.51 3.42 -10.65
CA GLU A 36 -8.91 4.24 -9.51
C GLU A 36 -9.05 3.36 -8.27
N ILE A 37 -8.37 3.74 -7.19
CA ILE A 37 -8.45 3.03 -5.92
C ILE A 37 -9.64 3.56 -5.13
N THR A 38 -10.48 2.64 -4.68
CA THR A 38 -11.67 2.86 -3.84
C THR A 38 -11.58 1.98 -2.60
N ALA A 39 -12.51 2.14 -1.64
CA ALA A 39 -12.55 1.25 -0.48
C ALA A 39 -12.83 -0.22 -0.88
N ASP A 40 -13.60 -0.43 -1.95
CA ASP A 40 -14.05 -1.77 -2.38
C ASP A 40 -12.94 -2.58 -3.05
N ASN A 41 -12.04 -1.92 -3.79
CA ASN A 41 -10.95 -2.59 -4.51
C ASN A 41 -9.58 -2.45 -3.84
N PHE A 42 -9.46 -1.68 -2.75
CA PHE A 42 -8.19 -1.41 -2.08
C PHE A 42 -7.43 -2.71 -1.73
N GLN A 43 -8.17 -3.69 -1.19
CA GLN A 43 -7.61 -4.96 -0.76
C GLN A 43 -7.13 -5.85 -1.92
N ASP A 44 -7.48 -5.56 -3.16
CA ASP A 44 -6.96 -6.30 -4.31
C ASP A 44 -5.50 -5.92 -4.61
N TYR A 45 -5.09 -4.70 -4.24
CA TYR A 45 -3.79 -4.14 -4.60
C TYR A 45 -2.84 -3.93 -3.42
N PHE A 46 -3.33 -3.88 -2.18
CA PHE A 46 -2.51 -3.60 -1.00
C PHE A 46 -2.60 -4.71 0.04
N TYR A 47 -1.46 -5.14 0.58
CA TYR A 47 -1.39 -5.82 1.86
C TYR A 47 -1.59 -4.80 2.98
N SER A 48 -2.27 -5.19 4.04
CA SER A 48 -2.38 -4.41 5.27
C SER A 48 -1.74 -5.19 6.41
N ASP A 49 -0.86 -4.56 7.16
CA ASP A 49 -0.32 -5.10 8.40
C ASP A 49 -0.68 -4.20 9.58
N VAL A 50 -1.03 -4.83 10.70
CA VAL A 50 -1.32 -4.14 11.95
C VAL A 50 -0.67 -4.88 13.10
N TYR A 51 0.15 -4.15 13.83
CA TYR A 51 0.69 -4.59 15.10
C TYR A 51 0.52 -3.49 16.14
N GLY A 52 0.60 -3.85 17.41
CA GLY A 52 0.55 -2.88 18.47
C GLY A 52 1.29 -3.32 19.71
N ASP A 53 1.47 -2.37 20.62
CA ASP A 53 2.18 -2.54 21.87
C ASP A 53 1.33 -1.95 23.01
N ILE A 54 1.38 -2.58 24.18
CA ILE A 54 0.74 -2.08 25.41
C ILE A 54 1.81 -1.90 26.46
N LYS A 55 1.97 -0.67 26.94
CA LYS A 55 2.83 -0.35 28.08
C LYS A 55 2.00 -0.03 29.30
N THR A 56 2.36 -0.64 30.42
CA THR A 56 1.77 -0.32 31.73
C THR A 56 2.66 0.70 32.42
N ASN A 57 2.08 1.84 32.75
CA ASN A 57 2.78 2.94 33.41
C ASN A 57 2.10 3.26 34.75
N THR A 58 2.87 3.88 35.65
CA THR A 58 2.36 4.39 36.93
C THR A 58 2.68 5.88 37.03
N SER A 59 1.67 6.68 37.34
CA SER A 59 1.83 8.12 37.56
C SER A 59 2.56 8.41 38.88
N ALA A 60 3.03 9.64 39.07
CA ALA A 60 3.73 10.06 40.28
C ALA A 60 2.89 9.93 41.57
N ILE A 61 1.55 9.91 41.43
CA ILE A 61 0.59 9.75 42.54
C ILE A 61 0.12 8.29 42.71
N GLY A 62 0.80 7.33 42.09
CA GLY A 62 0.53 5.89 42.25
C GLY A 62 -0.63 5.35 41.41
N THR A 63 -1.26 6.16 40.56
CA THR A 63 -2.31 5.67 39.65
C THR A 63 -1.69 4.96 38.45
N THR A 64 -2.04 3.70 38.24
CA THR A 64 -1.65 2.91 37.06
C THR A 64 -2.52 3.26 35.85
N TYR A 65 -1.91 3.29 34.68
CA TYR A 65 -2.59 3.48 33.39
C TYR A 65 -1.88 2.71 32.29
N PHE A 66 -2.60 2.46 31.20
CA PHE A 66 -2.10 1.73 30.04
C PHE A 66 -1.94 2.69 28.87
N VAL A 67 -0.81 2.60 28.18
CA VAL A 67 -0.52 3.28 26.92
C VAL A 67 -0.55 2.25 25.81
N ASN A 68 -1.47 2.41 24.87
CA ASN A 68 -1.60 1.54 23.72
C ASN A 68 -1.08 2.26 22.49
N THR A 69 -0.26 1.57 21.71
CA THR A 69 0.26 2.02 20.42
C THR A 69 -0.19 1.04 19.36
N ILE A 70 -0.75 1.53 18.26
CA ILE A 70 -1.10 0.73 17.09
C ILE A 70 -0.35 1.27 15.88
N HIS A 71 0.43 0.41 15.24
CA HIS A 71 1.10 0.67 13.99
C HIS A 71 0.31 0.00 12.86
N LEU A 72 0.05 0.76 11.80
CA LEU A 72 -0.66 0.33 10.61
C LEU A 72 0.24 0.62 9.41
N SER A 73 0.47 -0.39 8.57
CA SER A 73 1.15 -0.21 7.28
C SER A 73 0.34 -0.80 6.14
N PHE A 74 0.53 -0.23 4.96
CA PHE A 74 0.00 -0.72 3.70
C PHE A 74 1.13 -0.84 2.68
N ASP A 75 1.19 -1.99 2.03
CA ASP A 75 2.23 -2.35 1.07
C ASP A 75 1.62 -2.80 -0.26
N LEU A 76 2.03 -2.20 -1.36
CA LEU A 76 1.55 -2.57 -2.69
C LEU A 76 1.95 -4.03 -3.02
N LYS A 77 0.97 -4.85 -3.40
CA LYS A 77 1.12 -6.29 -3.66
C LYS A 77 1.92 -6.63 -4.93
N GLN A 78 2.01 -5.68 -5.84
CA GLN A 78 2.52 -5.88 -7.20
C GLN A 78 3.35 -4.69 -7.66
N THR A 79 4.07 -4.85 -8.76
CA THR A 79 4.74 -3.72 -9.41
C THR A 79 3.71 -2.88 -10.17
N ALA A 80 3.50 -1.64 -9.75
CA ALA A 80 2.67 -0.65 -10.43
C ALA A 80 3.23 0.75 -10.20
N GLY A 81 2.92 1.69 -11.11
CA GLY A 81 3.11 3.12 -10.83
C GLY A 81 2.02 3.60 -9.88
N ILE A 82 2.34 4.47 -8.91
CA ILE A 82 1.35 4.99 -7.96
C ILE A 82 1.36 6.53 -8.02
N ASN A 83 0.19 7.11 -8.25
CA ASN A 83 -0.03 8.55 -8.10
C ASN A 83 -0.73 8.82 -6.77
N ASN A 84 0.03 8.70 -5.67
CA ASN A 84 -0.38 8.92 -4.27
C ASN A 84 -1.77 8.39 -3.89
N VAL A 85 -1.83 7.29 -3.15
CA VAL A 85 -3.09 6.75 -2.62
C VAL A 85 -3.27 7.21 -1.18
N THR A 86 -4.39 7.88 -0.90
CA THR A 86 -4.79 8.22 0.47
C THR A 86 -5.86 7.25 0.93
N VAL A 87 -5.62 6.62 2.08
CA VAL A 87 -6.53 5.67 2.73
C VAL A 87 -7.01 6.29 4.03
N LYS A 88 -8.32 6.28 4.25
CA LYS A 88 -8.95 6.65 5.52
C LYS A 88 -9.79 5.49 6.01
N GLY A 89 -9.78 5.31 7.31
CA GLY A 89 -10.55 4.25 7.92
C GLY A 89 -10.53 4.36 9.42
N ARG A 90 -10.95 3.26 10.04
CA ARG A 90 -11.00 3.14 11.48
C ARG A 90 -10.52 1.79 11.96
N ILE A 91 -9.97 1.78 13.16
CA ILE A 91 -9.58 0.59 13.90
C ILE A 91 -10.52 0.46 15.09
N ASP A 92 -11.18 -0.70 15.22
CA ASP A 92 -12.12 -0.97 16.30
C ASP A 92 -11.78 -2.26 17.05
N LEU A 93 -12.33 -2.43 18.26
CA LEU A 93 -12.19 -3.65 19.05
C LEU A 93 -13.51 -4.42 19.10
N LYS A 94 -13.45 -5.75 18.95
CA LYS A 94 -14.62 -6.62 19.07
C LYS A 94 -14.98 -6.92 20.54
N VAL A 95 -15.18 -5.86 21.31
CA VAL A 95 -15.69 -5.91 22.69
C VAL A 95 -17.05 -5.23 22.78
N SER A 96 -17.78 -5.43 23.89
CA SER A 96 -19.08 -4.76 24.11
C SER A 96 -18.93 -3.23 24.05
N ARG A 97 -19.95 -2.52 23.53
CA ARG A 97 -20.03 -1.05 23.57
C ARG A 97 -20.05 -0.46 24.98
N THR A 98 -20.29 -1.29 26.00
CA THR A 98 -20.19 -0.91 27.43
C THR A 98 -18.76 -0.98 27.98
N HIS A 99 -17.79 -1.45 27.20
CA HIS A 99 -16.38 -1.44 27.60
C HIS A 99 -15.87 0.00 27.75
N LEU A 100 -14.97 0.25 28.72
CA LEU A 100 -14.52 1.61 29.05
C LEU A 100 -13.96 2.37 27.84
N LEU A 101 -13.27 1.67 26.94
CA LEU A 101 -12.75 2.27 25.71
C LEU A 101 -13.84 2.87 24.80
N TYR A 102 -15.04 2.29 24.79
CA TYR A 102 -16.17 2.84 24.04
C TYR A 102 -16.94 3.88 24.85
N SER A 103 -17.23 3.61 26.13
CA SER A 103 -17.98 4.55 26.96
C SER A 103 -17.24 5.87 27.19
N GLU A 104 -15.91 5.85 27.14
CA GLU A 104 -15.06 7.04 27.21
C GLU A 104 -14.74 7.65 25.83
N GLY A 105 -15.31 7.12 24.74
CA GLY A 105 -15.13 7.65 23.38
C GLY A 105 -13.71 7.49 22.82
N LYS A 106 -12.94 6.51 23.31
CA LYS A 106 -11.56 6.23 22.87
C LYS A 106 -11.49 5.29 21.66
N LEU A 107 -12.58 4.59 21.35
CA LEU A 107 -12.74 3.77 20.16
C LEU A 107 -14.06 4.08 19.43
N PRO A 108 -14.10 3.93 18.09
CA PRO A 108 -13.00 3.48 17.22
C PRO A 108 -11.92 4.57 17.01
N LEU A 109 -10.70 4.16 16.67
CA LEU A 109 -9.62 5.08 16.28
C LEU A 109 -9.68 5.35 14.79
N TYR A 110 -9.73 6.61 14.40
CA TYR A 110 -9.69 6.99 12.99
C TYR A 110 -8.25 7.20 12.52
N PHE A 111 -7.95 6.81 11.28
CA PHE A 111 -6.64 7.00 10.68
C PHE A 111 -6.72 7.57 9.27
N THR A 112 -5.61 8.13 8.84
CA THR A 112 -5.34 8.48 7.44
C THR A 112 -3.89 8.09 7.13
N VAL A 113 -3.71 7.31 6.05
CA VAL A 113 -2.39 6.92 5.55
C VAL A 113 -2.26 7.44 4.12
N ASN A 114 -1.13 8.07 3.83
CA ASN A 114 -0.75 8.43 2.46
C ASN A 114 0.31 7.44 1.99
N ILE A 115 0.04 6.80 0.87
CA ILE A 115 0.92 5.83 0.22
C ILE A 115 1.53 6.53 -0.99
N PRO A 116 2.79 6.99 -0.90
CA PRO A 116 3.47 7.69 -1.98
C PRO A 116 3.87 6.71 -3.10
N ALA A 117 4.63 7.20 -4.08
CA ALA A 117 5.08 6.44 -5.24
C ALA A 117 5.90 5.17 -4.91
N SER A 118 6.41 5.05 -3.68
CA SER A 118 7.10 3.83 -3.22
C SER A 118 6.18 2.63 -3.03
N GLY A 119 4.86 2.85 -2.90
CA GLY A 119 3.89 1.79 -2.60
C GLY A 119 3.85 1.34 -1.15
N HIS A 120 4.56 2.04 -0.26
CA HIS A 120 4.52 1.79 1.17
C HIS A 120 4.07 3.05 1.92
N GLY A 121 3.02 2.93 2.73
CA GLY A 121 2.58 3.99 3.64
C GLY A 121 2.26 3.44 5.01
N GLU A 122 2.57 4.19 6.05
CA GLU A 122 2.36 3.79 7.44
C GLU A 122 1.82 4.94 8.30
N THR A 123 1.21 4.58 9.43
CA THR A 123 0.83 5.52 10.48
C THR A 123 0.86 4.84 11.85
N THR A 124 0.93 5.65 12.90
CA THR A 124 0.88 5.16 14.28
C THR A 124 -0.16 5.92 15.08
N LEU A 125 -1.03 5.19 15.76
CA LEU A 125 -2.10 5.70 16.60
C LEU A 125 -1.79 5.41 18.07
N TYR A 126 -2.16 6.35 18.95
CA TYR A 126 -1.89 6.26 20.39
C TYR A 126 -3.15 6.57 21.19
N PHE A 127 -3.40 5.78 22.22
CA PHE A 127 -4.46 6.08 23.19
C PHE A 127 -4.10 5.55 24.58
N GLN A 128 -4.70 6.15 25.61
CA GLN A 128 -4.43 5.82 27.01
C GLN A 128 -5.72 5.58 27.78
N HIS A 129 -5.69 4.68 28.76
CA HIS A 129 -6.81 4.48 29.69
C HIS A 129 -6.35 4.08 31.08
N GLY A 130 -7.17 4.40 32.08
CA GLY A 130 -6.92 4.04 33.48
C GLY A 130 -7.14 2.56 33.76
N THR A 131 -6.84 2.16 34.99
CA THR A 131 -7.23 0.86 35.54
C THR A 131 -8.75 0.82 35.78
N GLY A 132 -9.38 -0.33 35.52
CA GLY A 132 -10.84 -0.50 35.69
C GLY A 132 -11.53 -1.26 34.56
N ALA A 133 -10.89 -1.35 33.38
CA ALA A 133 -11.25 -2.32 32.35
C ALA A 133 -10.30 -3.52 32.47
N TYR A 134 -10.63 -4.49 33.31
CA TYR A 134 -9.90 -5.76 33.30
C TYR A 134 -10.23 -6.54 32.03
N GLY A 135 -9.22 -6.69 31.16
CA GLY A 135 -8.91 -7.90 30.40
C GLY A 135 -9.79 -8.25 29.19
N GLY A 136 -9.13 -8.76 28.14
CA GLY A 136 -9.78 -9.67 27.19
C GLY A 136 -9.42 -9.46 25.73
N TYR A 137 -8.69 -8.39 25.39
CA TYR A 137 -8.27 -8.17 24.02
C TYR A 137 -6.74 -8.14 23.91
N THR A 138 -6.27 -8.87 22.93
CA THR A 138 -4.93 -8.87 22.41
C THR A 138 -4.88 -7.95 21.20
N MET A 139 -3.67 -7.64 20.73
CA MET A 139 -3.51 -6.86 19.50
C MET A 139 -4.10 -7.53 18.26
N LYS A 140 -4.40 -8.84 18.31
CA LYS A 140 -5.09 -9.58 17.25
C LYS A 140 -6.59 -9.32 17.20
N ASP A 141 -7.14 -8.65 18.20
CA ASP A 141 -8.58 -8.38 18.32
C ASP A 141 -8.98 -7.01 17.75
N PHE A 142 -8.01 -6.26 17.21
CA PHE A 142 -8.27 -5.03 16.46
C PHE A 142 -8.69 -5.36 15.03
N TYR A 143 -9.79 -4.73 14.60
CA TYR A 143 -10.33 -4.88 13.26
C TYR A 143 -10.22 -3.55 12.52
N ILE A 144 -9.62 -3.60 11.34
CA ILE A 144 -9.50 -2.45 10.44
C ILE A 144 -10.72 -2.41 9.54
N THR A 145 -11.32 -1.24 9.38
CA THR A 145 -12.31 -0.96 8.34
C THR A 145 -11.78 0.17 7.48
N ILE A 146 -11.65 -0.07 6.17
CA ILE A 146 -11.36 0.98 5.19
C ILE A 146 -12.67 1.69 4.87
N GLU A 147 -12.75 3.00 5.15
CA GLU A 147 -13.96 3.79 4.90
C GLU A 147 -13.89 4.52 3.56
N SER A 148 -12.68 4.93 3.15
CA SER A 148 -12.43 5.48 1.82
C SER A 148 -10.99 5.24 1.43
N ALA A 149 -10.75 4.97 0.16
CA ALA A 149 -9.43 5.12 -0.45
C ALA A 149 -9.58 5.94 -1.72
N THR A 150 -8.60 6.78 -2.02
CA THR A 150 -8.60 7.66 -3.19
C THR A 150 -7.20 7.74 -3.77
N GLY A 151 -7.07 7.70 -5.09
CA GLY A 151 -5.81 7.77 -5.80
C GLY A 151 -5.84 6.84 -7.01
N THR A 152 -4.73 6.71 -7.72
CA THR A 152 -4.66 5.83 -8.89
C THR A 152 -3.38 5.03 -8.90
N ILE A 153 -3.47 3.80 -9.41
CA ILE A 153 -2.32 2.97 -9.77
C ILE A 153 -2.28 2.74 -11.28
N ILE A 154 -1.10 2.48 -11.83
CA ILE A 154 -0.85 2.21 -13.24
C ILE A 154 -0.18 0.84 -13.35
N ILE A 155 -0.88 -0.14 -13.91
CA ILE A 155 -0.35 -1.49 -14.15
C ILE A 155 0.35 -1.52 -15.51
N TYR A 156 1.49 -2.23 -15.59
CA TYR A 156 2.31 -2.38 -16.79
C TYR A 156 2.29 -3.81 -17.31
#